data_AF-T2JJA2-F1
#
_entry.id   AF-T2JJA2-F1
#
_cell.length_a   1.000
_cell.length_b   1.000
_cell.length_c   1.000
_cell.angle_alpha   90.00
_cell.angle_beta   90.00
_cell.angle_gamma   90.00
#
_symmetry.space_group_name_H-M   'P 1'
#
loop_
_entity.id
_entity.type
_entity.pdbx_description
1 polymer ?
#
loop_
_entity_poly.entity_id
_entity_poly.type
_entity_poly.pdbx_seq_one_letter_code
_entity_poly.pdbx_strand_id
1 'polypeptide(L)'
;MKGLLVDAGLDGTVRGYVANPSIELPPNHLGKLDVGGAVGPEGFMYVVRDMGYGYPYSSTVELVSGEIGDDVTHYLVTSEQTPSALLLGVFCGGKRSNSSRRFIVTSDAQSSQR
;
A
#
# COMPACT_ATOMS: atom_id res chain seq x y z
N MET A 1 -10.37 8.70 -4.76
CA MET A 1 -9.80 7.88 -5.85
C MET A 1 -10.75 6.75 -6.32
N LYS A 2 -11.91 6.53 -5.70
CA LYS A 2 -12.92 5.47 -6.02
C LYS A 2 -12.42 4.01 -5.89
N GLY A 3 -11.16 3.72 -6.20
CA GLY A 3 -10.56 2.40 -5.98
C GLY A 3 -9.13 2.28 -6.51
N LEU A 4 -8.35 1.41 -5.86
CA LEU A 4 -7.02 0.94 -6.25
C LEU A 4 -7.05 -0.59 -6.29
N LEU A 5 -6.48 -1.20 -7.32
CA LEU A 5 -6.26 -2.64 -7.37
C LEU A 5 -4.80 -2.91 -7.71
N VAL A 6 -4.21 -3.85 -6.97
CA VAL A 6 -2.86 -4.36 -7.21
C VAL A 6 -2.89 -5.88 -7.12
N ASP A 7 -2.20 -6.53 -8.04
CA ASP A 7 -1.98 -7.98 -8.10
C ASP A 7 -0.48 -8.23 -8.26
N ALA A 8 0.07 -9.13 -7.45
CA ALA A 8 1.49 -9.41 -7.38
C ALA A 8 1.72 -10.93 -7.37
N GLY A 9 2.47 -11.41 -8.38
CA GLY A 9 2.84 -12.81 -8.52
C GLY A 9 4.05 -13.19 -7.68
N LEU A 10 4.16 -14.47 -7.35
CA LEU A 10 5.35 -15.05 -6.68
C LEU A 10 6.62 -14.96 -7.54
N ASP A 11 6.47 -14.72 -8.85
CA ASP A 11 7.55 -14.49 -9.80
C ASP A 11 8.08 -13.03 -9.78
N GLY A 12 7.52 -12.19 -8.91
CA GLY A 12 7.88 -10.78 -8.78
C GLY A 12 7.21 -9.87 -9.82
N THR A 13 6.30 -10.40 -10.66
CA THR A 13 5.49 -9.56 -11.54
C THR A 13 4.43 -8.81 -10.74
N VAL A 14 4.21 -7.54 -11.08
CA VAL A 14 3.21 -6.70 -10.42
C VAL A 14 2.41 -5.96 -11.47
N ARG A 15 1.09 -5.99 -11.33
CA ARG A 15 0.15 -5.20 -12.15
C ARG A 15 -0.85 -4.51 -11.24
N GLY A 16 -1.42 -3.42 -11.72
CA GLY A 16 -2.42 -2.69 -10.95
C GLY A 16 -2.99 -1.53 -11.74
N TYR A 17 -4.12 -1.02 -11.27
CA TYR A 17 -4.78 0.14 -11.84
C TYR A 17 -5.50 0.95 -10.77
N VAL A 18 -5.74 2.21 -11.08
CA VAL A 18 -6.55 3.13 -10.29
C VAL A 18 -7.83 3.43 -11.05
N ALA A 19 -8.94 3.57 -10.33
CA ALA A 19 -10.23 3.83 -10.97
C ALA A 19 -10.31 5.22 -11.63
N ASN A 20 -9.61 6.21 -11.06
CA ASN A 20 -9.48 7.55 -11.65
C ASN A 20 -8.00 7.91 -11.83
N PRO A 21 -7.38 7.62 -12.98
CA PRO A 21 -5.97 7.93 -13.24
C PRO A 21 -5.70 9.41 -13.47
N SER A 22 -6.73 10.21 -13.72
CA SER A 22 -6.62 11.66 -13.97
C SER A 22 -6.78 12.48 -12.68
N ILE A 23 -6.75 11.85 -11.51
CA ILE A 23 -6.86 12.55 -10.24
C ILE A 23 -5.64 13.45 -10.03
N GLU A 24 -5.89 14.71 -9.74
CA GLU A 24 -4.87 15.70 -9.42
C GLU A 24 -5.35 16.50 -8.21
N LEU A 25 -4.54 16.50 -7.16
CA LEU A 25 -4.81 17.21 -5.93
C LEU A 25 -3.67 18.20 -5.67
N PRO A 26 -3.95 19.32 -4.98
CA PRO A 26 -2.89 20.17 -4.47
C PRO A 26 -1.97 19.35 -3.53
N PRO A 27 -0.71 19.75 -3.37
CA PRO A 27 0.16 19.15 -2.37
C PRO A 27 -0.45 19.20 -0.98
N ASN A 28 -0.14 18.22 -0.15
CA ASN A 28 -0.56 18.19 1.25
C ASN A 28 0.12 19.31 2.06
N HIS A 29 -0.21 19.41 3.35
CA HIS A 29 0.34 20.42 4.26
C HIS A 29 1.87 20.38 4.43
N LEU A 30 2.53 19.27 4.04
CA LEU A 30 3.99 19.13 4.04
C LEU A 30 4.62 19.44 2.68
N GLY A 31 3.83 19.89 1.70
CA GLY A 31 4.27 20.13 0.33
C GLY A 31 4.57 18.86 -0.48
N LYS A 32 4.09 17.69 -0.02
CA LYS A 32 4.23 16.39 -0.71
C LYS A 32 2.96 16.04 -1.48
N LEU A 33 3.01 14.97 -2.29
CA LEU A 33 1.81 14.43 -2.92
C LEU A 33 0.78 14.03 -1.86
N ASP A 34 -0.47 14.46 -2.05
CA ASP A 34 -1.57 14.15 -1.14
C ASP A 34 -2.21 12.80 -1.47
N VAL A 35 -1.54 11.71 -1.08
CA VAL A 35 -2.00 10.34 -1.35
C VAL A 35 -3.20 10.01 -0.47
N GLY A 36 -3.14 10.32 0.82
CA GLY A 36 -4.25 10.14 1.76
C GLY A 36 -5.51 10.90 1.32
N GLY A 37 -5.38 12.15 0.87
CA GLY A 37 -6.50 12.89 0.30
C GLY A 37 -7.03 12.29 -1.01
N ALA A 38 -6.14 11.72 -1.84
CA ALA A 38 -6.54 11.05 -3.07
C ALA A 38 -7.30 9.76 -2.77
N VAL A 39 -6.77 8.88 -1.91
CA VAL A 39 -7.39 7.59 -1.55
C VAL A 39 -8.67 7.82 -0.77
N GLY A 40 -8.60 8.66 0.26
CA GLY A 40 -9.64 8.89 1.25
C GLY A 40 -9.31 8.19 2.57
N PRO A 41 -9.66 8.80 3.72
CA PRO A 41 -9.42 8.20 5.04
C PRO A 41 -10.44 7.11 5.39
N GLU A 42 -11.60 7.12 4.74
CA GLU A 42 -12.67 6.15 4.94
C GLU A 42 -12.65 5.12 3.83
N GLY A 43 -12.57 3.86 4.21
CA GLY A 43 -12.58 2.75 3.28
C GLY A 43 -11.98 1.49 3.88
N PHE A 44 -11.75 0.52 3.01
CA PHE A 44 -11.20 -0.77 3.39
C PHE A 44 -10.06 -1.16 2.47
N MET A 45 -9.06 -1.82 3.04
CA MET A 45 -8.09 -2.59 2.29
C MET A 45 -8.49 -4.06 2.34
N TYR A 46 -8.73 -4.64 1.17
CA TYR A 46 -9.03 -6.05 0.99
C TYR A 46 -7.82 -6.77 0.39
N VAL A 47 -7.35 -7.81 1.05
CA VAL A 47 -6.19 -8.60 0.63
C VAL A 47 -6.62 -10.04 0.45
N VAL A 48 -6.32 -10.59 -0.74
CA VAL A 48 -6.46 -12.02 -1.05
C VAL A 48 -5.08 -12.57 -1.34
N ARG A 49 -4.74 -13.69 -0.69
CA ARG A 49 -3.50 -14.41 -0.95
C ARG A 49 -3.78 -15.85 -1.28
N ASP A 50 -3.31 -16.25 -2.45
CA ASP A 50 -3.35 -17.62 -2.93
C ASP A 50 -1.93 -18.21 -2.87
N MET A 51 -1.78 -19.32 -2.16
CA MET A 51 -0.51 -20.03 -1.99
C MET A 51 -0.35 -21.17 -3.02
N GLY A 52 -1.32 -21.34 -3.93
CA GLY A 52 -1.34 -22.40 -4.94
C GLY A 52 -1.84 -23.75 -4.43
N TYR A 53 -2.25 -23.83 -3.16
CA TYR A 53 -2.87 -25.02 -2.56
C TYR A 53 -3.87 -24.60 -1.49
N GLY A 54 -4.90 -25.43 -1.29
CA GLY A 54 -5.98 -25.13 -0.35
C GLY A 54 -6.91 -24.01 -0.85
N TYR A 55 -7.57 -23.34 0.09
CA TYR A 55 -8.42 -22.19 -0.20
C TYR A 55 -7.62 -20.90 -0.03
N PRO A 56 -7.84 -19.88 -0.89
CA PRO A 56 -7.19 -18.60 -0.73
C PRO A 56 -7.58 -17.96 0.60
N TYR A 57 -6.61 -17.33 1.25
CA TYR A 57 -6.84 -16.54 2.45
C TYR A 57 -7.30 -15.14 2.06
N SER A 58 -8.32 -14.62 2.74
CA SER A 58 -8.79 -13.26 2.53
C SER A 58 -8.91 -12.51 3.84
N SER A 59 -8.49 -11.25 3.85
CA SER A 59 -8.68 -10.34 4.97
C SER A 59 -9.19 -8.98 4.49
N THR A 60 -9.95 -8.32 5.34
CA THR A 60 -10.40 -6.95 5.17
C THR A 60 -10.04 -6.16 6.42
N VAL A 61 -9.34 -5.04 6.26
CA VAL A 61 -9.08 -4.08 7.33
C VAL A 61 -9.59 -2.71 6.95
N GLU A 62 -10.00 -1.92 7.93
CA GLU A 62 -10.28 -0.50 7.72
C GLU A 62 -8.98 0.24 7.37
N LEU A 63 -9.09 1.26 6.52
CA LEU A 63 -7.98 2.18 6.29
C LEU A 63 -7.74 2.98 7.58
N VAL A 64 -6.48 3.22 7.89
CA VAL A 64 -6.07 4.02 9.05
C VAL A 64 -5.87 5.48 8.63
N SER A 65 -5.35 5.71 7.44
CA SER A 65 -5.04 7.06 6.96
C SER A 65 -5.31 7.30 5.47
N GLY A 66 -5.32 6.24 4.65
CA GLY A 66 -5.29 6.37 3.20
C GLY A 66 -3.86 6.54 2.64
N GLU A 67 -2.85 6.67 3.51
CA GLU A 67 -1.45 6.54 3.13
C GLU A 67 -1.11 5.04 3.05
N ILE A 68 -0.87 4.56 1.83
CA ILE A 68 -0.71 3.13 1.52
C ILE A 68 0.34 2.44 2.41
N GLY A 69 1.43 3.13 2.78
CA GLY A 69 2.45 2.55 3.65
C GLY A 69 1.94 2.23 5.06
N ASP A 70 1.14 3.13 5.63
CA ASP A 70 0.59 2.97 6.98
C ASP A 70 -0.54 1.93 6.98
N ASP A 71 -1.40 1.95 5.95
CA ASP A 71 -2.50 1.00 5.83
C ASP A 71 -2.00 -0.44 5.62
N VAL A 72 -0.95 -0.64 4.81
CA VAL A 72 -0.30 -1.95 4.65
C VAL A 72 0.40 -2.38 5.94
N THR A 73 1.06 -1.46 6.64
CA THR A 73 1.68 -1.77 7.95
C THR A 73 0.62 -2.22 8.95
N HIS A 74 -0.52 -1.53 9.01
CA HIS A 74 -1.63 -1.88 9.89
C HIS A 74 -2.19 -3.27 9.58
N TYR A 75 -2.35 -3.63 8.30
CA TYR A 75 -2.75 -4.98 7.90
C TYR A 75 -1.75 -6.06 8.33
N LEU A 76 -0.45 -5.83 8.13
CA LEU A 76 0.58 -6.79 8.53
C LEU A 76 0.55 -7.04 10.04
N VAL A 77 0.32 -5.99 10.84
CA VAL A 77 0.22 -6.12 12.30
C VAL A 77 -1.06 -6.86 12.71
N THR A 78 -2.21 -6.46 12.16
CA THR A 78 -3.52 -6.90 12.68
C THR A 78 -4.01 -8.21 12.08
N SER A 79 -3.82 -8.42 10.78
CA SER A 79 -4.27 -9.62 10.08
C SER A 79 -3.20 -10.69 10.00
N GLU A 80 -1.95 -10.27 9.75
CA GLU A 80 -0.82 -11.20 9.58
C GLU A 80 -0.05 -11.48 10.85
N GLN A 81 -0.42 -10.81 11.95
CA GLN A 81 0.24 -10.94 13.25
C GLN A 81 1.76 -10.80 13.15
N THR A 82 2.22 -9.99 12.19
CA THR A 82 3.62 -9.79 11.86
C THR A 82 3.95 -8.31 12.09
N PRO A 83 4.47 -7.96 13.27
CA PRO A 83 4.98 -6.61 13.53
C PRO A 83 5.92 -6.19 12.39
N SER A 84 5.62 -5.07 11.76
CA SER A 84 6.28 -4.62 10.53
C SER A 84 6.47 -3.11 10.56
N ALA A 85 7.50 -2.62 9.87
CA ALA A 85 7.68 -1.20 9.60
C ALA A 85 7.91 -1.02 8.08
N LEU A 86 7.07 -0.20 7.43
CA LEU A 86 7.18 0.04 5.99
C LEU A 86 7.60 1.47 5.70
N LEU A 87 8.63 1.61 4.85
CA LEU A 87 9.02 2.89 4.27
C LEU A 87 8.70 2.89 2.78
N LEU A 88 7.55 3.48 2.45
CA LEU A 88 7.08 3.62 1.07
C LEU A 88 7.23 5.07 0.60
N GLY A 89 7.89 5.26 -0.54
CA GLY A 89 8.06 6.57 -1.15
C GLY A 89 8.10 6.49 -2.68
N VAL A 90 7.46 7.46 -3.33
CA VAL A 90 7.55 7.64 -4.79
C VAL A 90 7.99 9.06 -5.06
N PHE A 91 9.03 9.20 -5.88
CA PHE A 91 9.43 10.48 -6.43
C PHE A 91 9.01 10.56 -7.90
N CYS A 92 8.11 11.49 -8.20
CA CYS A 92 7.75 11.83 -9.56
C CYS A 92 8.57 13.04 -10.01
N GLY A 93 9.61 12.79 -10.82
CA GLY A 93 10.39 13.85 -11.44
C GLY A 93 9.61 14.58 -12.54
N GLY A 94 10.08 15.77 -12.91
CA GLY A 94 9.52 16.55 -14.01
C GLY A 94 9.65 15.85 -15.37
N LYS A 95 8.56 15.94 -16.16
CA LYS A 95 8.20 15.15 -17.36
C LYS A 95 7.92 13.67 -17.05
N ARG A 96 6.70 13.25 -17.42
CA ARG A 96 5.96 11.98 -17.22
C ARG A 96 6.69 10.65 -17.47
N SER A 97 8.00 10.63 -17.71
CA SER A 97 8.72 9.48 -18.27
C SER A 97 9.83 8.88 -17.41
N ASN A 98 10.26 9.50 -16.30
CA ASN A 98 11.33 8.91 -15.47
C ASN A 98 11.06 9.13 -13.97
N SER A 99 10.28 8.23 -13.37
CA SER A 99 10.11 8.15 -11.93
C SER A 99 11.07 7.10 -11.38
N SER A 100 12.07 7.53 -10.61
CA SER A 100 12.91 6.61 -9.84
C SER A 100 12.06 6.05 -8.69
N ARG A 101 11.74 4.75 -8.76
CA ARG A 101 10.95 4.05 -7.74
C ARG A 101 11.93 3.38 -6.78
N ARG A 102 12.04 3.90 -5.56
CA ARG A 102 12.81 3.24 -4.49
C ARG A 102 11.84 2.79 -3.42
N PHE A 103 11.71 1.47 -3.29
CA PHE A 103 10.90 0.82 -2.27
C PHE A 103 11.84 0.12 -1.28
N ILE A 104 11.73 0.41 0.01
CA ILE A 104 12.46 -0.31 1.07
C ILE A 104 11.43 -0.87 2.04
N VAL A 105 11.25 -2.18 2.00
CA VAL A 105 10.48 -2.92 3.00
C VAL A 105 11.45 -3.49 4.00
N THR A 106 11.29 -3.12 5.27
CA THR A 106 12.03 -3.73 6.37
C THR A 106 11.03 -4.28 7.39
N SER A 107 10.60 -5.52 7.19
CA SER A 107 9.90 -6.25 8.25
C SER A 107 10.93 -6.72 9.26
N ASP A 108 11.07 -6.01 10.38
CA ASP A 108 11.65 -6.61 11.58
C ASP A 108 10.46 -7.18 12.37
N ALA A 109 10.28 -8.50 12.29
CA ALA A 109 9.37 -9.18 13.20
C ALA A 109 9.95 -8.95 14.59
N GLN A 110 9.42 -7.97 15.32
CA GLN A 110 9.83 -7.74 16.70
C GLN A 110 9.59 -9.05 17.44
N SER A 111 10.65 -9.84 17.65
CA SER A 111 10.57 -11.01 18.49
C SER A 111 10.17 -10.48 19.85
N SER A 112 8.97 -10.85 20.31
CA SER A 112 8.52 -10.56 21.65
C SER A 112 9.62 -11.05 22.60
N GLN A 113 10.42 -10.13 23.12
CA GLN A 113 11.23 -10.41 24.29
C GLN A 113 10.23 -10.65 25.41
N ARG A 114 10.05 -11.92 25.73
CA ARG A 114 9.52 -12.37 27.02
C ARG A 114 10.62 -12.25 28.06
#